data_AF-A0A7D5ZC10-F1
#
_entry.id   AF-A0A7D5ZC10-F1
#
_cell.length_a   1.000
_cell.length_b   1.000
_cell.length_c   1.000
_cell.angle_alpha   90.00
_cell.angle_beta   90.00
_cell.angle_gamma   90.00
#
_symmetry.space_group_name_H-M   'P 1'
#
loop_
_entity.id
_entity.type
_entity.pdbx_description
1 polymer ?
#
loop_
_entity_poly.entity_id
_entity_poly.type
_entity_poly.pdbx_seq_one_letter_code
_entity_poly.pdbx_strand_id
1 'polypeptide(L)'
;MVATAIAPVANIHITLCTSPEVGIIMDGGSKTQNMIADAMLAAFSSVIQEHKIPGLMQSNGKTFDLVVSLLEVDSVFLDGISEPDYMNLRSTLVQNKHVLWVMRNPTWSRAEPSHALADGLGRVLMSEDLDNKFATLYISMVGTAMRRKPQS
;
A
#
# COMPACT_ATOMS: atom_id res chain seq x y z
N MET A 1 -38.90 34.73 -19.37
CA MET A 1 -38.43 33.46 -19.98
C MET A 1 -38.04 32.52 -18.84
N VAL A 2 -38.81 31.45 -18.61
CA VAL A 2 -38.49 30.45 -17.58
C VAL A 2 -37.87 29.26 -18.30
N ALA A 3 -36.58 29.02 -18.09
CA ALA A 3 -35.89 27.85 -18.63
C ALA A 3 -36.19 26.64 -17.74
N THR A 4 -36.97 25.70 -18.27
CA THR A 4 -37.19 24.39 -17.65
C THR A 4 -36.13 23.44 -18.22
N ALA A 5 -35.23 22.96 -17.38
CA ALA A 5 -34.30 21.89 -17.74
C ALA A 5 -34.89 20.56 -17.24
N ILE A 6 -35.19 19.66 -18.18
CA ILE A 6 -35.51 18.26 -17.87
C ILE A 6 -34.19 17.50 -18.03
N ALA A 7 -33.57 17.10 -16.94
CA ALA A 7 -32.43 16.18 -16.99
C ALA A 7 -32.97 14.76 -17.30
N PRO A 8 -32.40 14.04 -18.28
CA PRO A 8 -32.75 12.64 -18.47
C PRO A 8 -32.32 11.86 -17.23
N VAL A 9 -33.22 10.99 -16.74
CA VAL A 9 -32.95 10.01 -15.69
C VAL A 9 -31.77 9.18 -16.18
N ALA A 10 -30.59 9.39 -15.59
CA ALA A 10 -29.43 8.60 -15.88
C ALA A 10 -29.76 7.14 -15.53
N ASN A 11 -29.78 6.29 -16.55
CA ASN A 11 -29.76 4.84 -16.40
C ASN A 11 -28.75 4.50 -15.31
N ILE A 12 -29.21 3.82 -14.27
CA ILE A 12 -28.37 3.23 -13.24
C ILE A 12 -27.47 2.24 -13.96
N HIS A 13 -26.27 2.68 -14.30
CA HIS A 13 -25.22 1.81 -14.76
C HIS A 13 -24.90 0.94 -13.54
N ILE A 14 -25.31 -0.32 -13.60
CA ILE A 14 -24.90 -1.34 -12.65
C ILE A 14 -23.38 -1.28 -12.65
N THR A 15 -22.78 -0.75 -11.59
CA THR A 15 -21.36 -0.90 -11.34
C THR A 15 -21.18 -2.39 -11.12
N LEU A 16 -20.68 -3.07 -12.16
CA LEU A 16 -20.13 -4.41 -12.02
C LEU A 16 -19.22 -4.35 -10.79
N CYS A 17 -19.55 -5.16 -9.79
CA CYS A 17 -18.81 -5.27 -8.55
C CYS A 17 -17.47 -5.94 -8.89
N THR A 18 -16.57 -5.21 -9.55
CA THR A 18 -15.24 -5.67 -9.87
C THR A 18 -14.44 -5.67 -8.58
N SER A 19 -13.81 -6.80 -8.28
CA SER A 19 -12.84 -6.89 -7.19
C SER A 19 -11.79 -5.80 -7.37
N PRO A 20 -11.47 -5.01 -6.31
CA PRO A 20 -10.50 -3.94 -6.43
C PRO A 20 -9.13 -4.50 -6.81
N GLU A 21 -8.43 -3.82 -7.70
CA GLU A 21 -7.07 -4.16 -8.09
C GLU A 21 -6.08 -3.61 -7.06
N VAL A 22 -5.26 -4.48 -6.48
CA VAL A 22 -4.28 -4.11 -5.45
C VAL A 22 -2.87 -4.40 -5.94
N GLY A 23 -2.00 -3.38 -5.94
CA GLY A 23 -0.59 -3.52 -6.25
C GLY A 23 0.24 -3.65 -4.98
N ILE A 24 1.01 -4.74 -4.82
CA ILE A 24 1.87 -4.96 -3.65
C ILE A 24 3.32 -4.73 -4.06
N ILE A 25 3.92 -3.64 -3.58
CA ILE A 25 5.33 -3.30 -3.80
C ILE A 25 6.16 -3.97 -2.72
N MET A 26 7.15 -4.77 -3.12
CA MET A 26 8.03 -5.49 -2.20
C MET A 26 9.40 -5.70 -2.82
N ASP A 27 10.46 -5.77 -2.02
CA ASP A 27 11.75 -6.29 -2.47
C ASP A 27 11.65 -7.80 -2.70
N GLY A 28 11.86 -8.24 -3.95
CA GLY A 28 11.86 -9.64 -4.33
C GLY A 28 12.93 -10.47 -3.60
N GLY A 29 14.00 -9.84 -3.11
CA GLY A 29 15.02 -10.47 -2.28
C GLY A 29 14.64 -10.67 -0.82
N SER A 30 13.67 -9.91 -0.30
CA SER A 30 13.27 -10.00 1.12
C SER A 30 12.32 -11.17 1.36
N LYS A 31 12.76 -12.15 2.16
CA LYS A 31 11.92 -13.29 2.58
C LYS A 31 10.67 -12.85 3.33
N THR A 32 10.82 -11.89 4.23
CA THR A 32 9.73 -11.46 5.11
C THR A 32 8.67 -10.65 4.34
N GLN A 33 9.07 -9.75 3.43
CA GLN A 33 8.13 -9.04 2.57
C GLN A 33 7.39 -10.01 1.64
N ASN A 34 8.10 -10.98 1.04
CA ASN A 34 7.46 -12.03 0.25
C ASN A 34 6.43 -12.83 1.06
N MET A 35 6.78 -13.24 2.28
CA MET A 35 5.87 -13.95 3.18
C MET A 35 4.61 -13.14 3.53
N ILE A 36 4.75 -11.83 3.77
CA ILE A 36 3.59 -10.96 4.02
C ILE A 36 2.73 -10.82 2.78
N ALA A 37 3.34 -10.61 1.61
CA ALA A 37 2.62 -10.53 0.35
C ALA A 37 1.89 -11.85 0.04
N ASP A 38 2.50 -13.01 0.30
CA ASP A 38 1.84 -14.32 0.16
C ASP A 38 0.70 -14.51 1.17
N ALA A 39 0.87 -14.04 2.41
CA ALA A 39 -0.18 -14.09 3.41
C ALA A 39 -1.36 -13.18 3.04
N MET A 40 -1.11 -12.00 2.48
CA MET A 40 -2.15 -11.12 1.93
C MET A 40 -2.89 -11.81 0.78
N LEU A 41 -2.17 -12.34 -0.20
CA LEU A 41 -2.73 -13.11 -1.32
C LEU A 41 -3.65 -14.24 -0.82
N ALA A 42 -3.17 -15.02 0.14
CA ALA A 42 -3.95 -16.13 0.68
C ALA A 42 -5.22 -15.64 1.41
N ALA A 43 -5.12 -14.55 2.18
CA ALA A 43 -6.22 -14.02 2.98
C ALA A 43 -7.30 -13.32 2.13
N PHE A 44 -6.91 -12.67 1.03
CA PHE A 44 -7.80 -11.79 0.26
C PHE A 44 -8.04 -12.21 -1.19
N SER A 45 -7.50 -13.35 -1.64
CA SER A 45 -7.70 -13.90 -3.00
C SER A 45 -9.15 -14.01 -3.49
N SER A 46 -10.13 -14.10 -2.58
CA SER A 46 -11.56 -14.16 -2.93
C SER A 46 -12.23 -12.79 -3.10
N VAL A 47 -11.56 -11.72 -2.68
CA VAL A 47 -12.12 -10.36 -2.59
C VAL A 47 -11.42 -9.40 -3.53
N ILE A 48 -10.09 -9.53 -3.71
CA ILE A 48 -9.27 -8.55 -4.43
C ILE A 48 -8.44 -9.20 -5.55
N GLN A 49 -8.11 -8.40 -6.57
CA GLN A 49 -7.24 -8.82 -7.65
C GLN A 49 -5.82 -8.26 -7.40
N GLU A 50 -4.95 -9.10 -6.86
CA GLU A 50 -3.62 -8.67 -6.42
C GLU A 50 -2.55 -8.84 -7.48
N HIS A 51 -1.59 -7.91 -7.49
CA HIS A 51 -0.42 -7.94 -8.35
C HIS A 51 0.83 -7.67 -7.53
N LYS A 52 1.70 -8.68 -7.43
CA LYS A 52 3.04 -8.53 -6.85
C LYS A 52 3.93 -7.72 -7.78
N ILE A 53 4.55 -6.67 -7.25
CA ILE A 53 5.50 -5.81 -7.95
C ILE A 53 6.86 -6.01 -7.27
N PRO A 54 7.69 -6.93 -7.78
CA PRO A 54 9.03 -7.16 -7.23
C PRO A 54 9.96 -5.98 -7.55
N GLY A 55 10.51 -5.39 -6.50
CA GLY A 55 11.27 -4.15 -6.53
C GLY A 55 10.43 -2.93 -6.91
N LEU A 56 11.11 -1.85 -7.27
CA LEU A 56 10.52 -0.67 -7.90
C LEU A 56 10.74 -0.68 -9.41
N MET A 57 10.66 -1.86 -10.03
CA MET A 57 10.57 -1.94 -11.49
C MET A 57 9.28 -1.20 -11.89
N GLN A 58 9.38 -0.30 -12.88
CA GLN A 58 8.25 0.51 -13.34
C GLN A 58 6.98 -0.34 -13.38
N SER A 59 6.01 -0.04 -12.51
CA SER A 59 4.64 -0.44 -12.79
C SER A 59 4.36 0.22 -14.14
N ASN A 60 4.30 -0.54 -15.23
CA ASN A 60 4.26 -0.08 -16.64
C ASN A 60 3.09 0.89 -16.93
N GLY A 61 3.05 2.07 -16.31
CA GLY A 61 1.88 2.95 -16.22
C GLY A 61 0.64 2.30 -15.59
N LYS A 62 0.77 1.14 -14.91
CA LYS A 62 -0.37 0.44 -14.36
C LYS A 62 -0.85 1.15 -13.08
N THR A 63 -2.13 1.52 -13.08
CA THR A 63 -2.82 2.06 -11.92
C THR A 63 -3.57 0.95 -11.18
N PHE A 64 -3.63 1.07 -9.86
CA PHE A 64 -4.33 0.17 -8.94
C PHE A 64 -5.30 0.99 -8.10
N ASP A 65 -6.37 0.34 -7.61
CA ASP A 65 -7.30 0.97 -6.67
C ASP A 65 -6.65 1.21 -5.30
N LEU A 66 -5.65 0.38 -4.96
CA LEU A 66 -4.82 0.50 -3.77
C LEU A 66 -3.39 -0.01 -4.06
N VAL A 67 -2.40 0.74 -3.61
CA VAL A 67 -1.00 0.29 -3.57
C VAL A 67 -0.61 0.02 -2.13
N VAL A 68 -0.08 -1.18 -1.86
CA VAL A 68 0.47 -1.58 -0.57
C VAL A 68 2.00 -1.64 -0.69
N SER A 69 2.70 -0.79 0.06
CA SER A 69 4.18 -0.80 0.10
C SER A 69 4.67 -1.58 1.30
N LEU A 70 5.48 -2.61 1.08
CA LEU A 70 6.15 -3.41 2.10
C LEU A 70 7.64 -3.06 2.27
N LEU A 71 8.13 -2.07 1.53
CA LEU A 71 9.57 -1.75 1.43
C LEU A 71 10.20 -1.39 2.79
N GLU A 72 9.42 -0.80 3.70
CA GLU A 72 9.86 -0.38 5.04
C GLU A 72 9.64 -1.45 6.14
N VAL A 73 9.30 -2.69 5.76
CA VAL A 73 9.04 -3.76 6.74
C VAL A 73 10.33 -4.34 7.34
N ASP A 74 11.38 -4.45 6.52
CA ASP A 74 12.65 -5.11 6.92
C ASP A 74 13.89 -4.24 6.74
N SER A 75 13.75 -3.12 6.03
CA SER A 75 14.83 -2.19 5.73
C SER A 75 14.32 -0.78 5.89
N VAL A 76 15.22 0.15 6.22
CA VAL A 76 14.93 1.58 6.12
C VAL A 76 15.05 2.00 4.67
N PHE A 77 13.99 1.81 3.89
CA PHE A 77 14.06 1.93 2.43
C PHE A 77 14.25 3.38 1.95
N LEU A 78 13.54 4.33 2.57
CA LEU A 78 13.61 5.75 2.21
C LEU A 78 14.93 6.40 2.65
N ASP A 79 15.62 5.84 3.65
CA ASP A 79 16.94 6.32 4.05
C ASP A 79 18.02 5.74 3.14
N GLY A 80 18.72 6.61 2.40
CA GLY A 80 19.72 6.17 1.44
C GLY A 80 19.15 5.53 0.17
N ILE A 81 17.88 5.77 -0.14
CA ILE A 81 17.26 5.38 -1.41
C ILE A 81 18.09 5.88 -2.61
N SER A 82 18.28 5.03 -3.61
CA SER A 82 18.96 5.43 -4.85
C SER A 82 18.08 6.38 -5.66
N GLU A 83 18.68 7.29 -6.44
CA GLU A 83 17.93 8.20 -7.30
C GLU A 83 16.99 7.45 -8.29
N PRO A 84 17.42 6.38 -8.98
CA PRO A 84 16.53 5.60 -9.84
C PRO A 84 15.33 5.01 -9.09
N ASP A 85 15.56 4.46 -7.91
CA ASP A 85 14.49 3.88 -7.08
C ASP A 85 13.53 4.96 -6.60
N TYR A 86 14.04 6.13 -6.20
CA TYR A 86 13.21 7.27 -5.83
C TYR A 86 12.33 7.73 -7.00
N MET A 87 12.87 7.81 -8.21
CA MET A 87 12.11 8.21 -9.39
C MET A 87 11.01 7.20 -9.72
N ASN A 88 11.29 5.90 -9.60
CA ASN A 88 10.30 4.85 -9.80
C ASN A 88 9.22 4.85 -8.72
N LEU A 89 9.62 5.02 -7.45
CA LEU A 89 8.70 5.14 -6.32
C LEU A 89 7.77 6.34 -6.54
N ARG A 90 8.33 7.51 -6.82
CA ARG A 90 7.57 8.74 -7.06
C ARG A 90 6.57 8.57 -8.19
N SER A 91 7.00 8.02 -9.33
CA SER A 91 6.11 7.75 -10.47
C SER A 91 4.94 6.86 -10.06
N THR A 92 5.23 5.78 -9.31
CA THR A 92 4.21 4.86 -8.81
C THR A 92 3.23 5.55 -7.85
N LEU A 93 3.73 6.33 -6.90
CA LEU A 93 2.89 7.00 -5.89
C LEU A 93 2.05 8.14 -6.49
N VAL A 94 2.55 8.85 -7.49
CA VAL A 94 1.78 9.90 -8.19
C VAL A 94 0.68 9.30 -9.06
N GLN A 95 0.90 8.12 -9.64
CA GLN A 95 -0.09 7.45 -10.48
C GLN A 95 -1.22 6.79 -9.67
N ASN A 96 -0.99 6.50 -8.40
CA ASN A 96 -1.91 5.71 -7.57
C ASN A 96 -2.43 6.54 -6.40
N LYS A 97 -3.75 6.79 -6.40
CA LYS A 97 -4.38 7.70 -5.42
C LYS A 97 -4.40 7.18 -3.99
N HIS A 98 -4.44 5.87 -3.80
CA HIS A 98 -4.54 5.27 -2.47
C HIS A 98 -3.32 4.42 -2.17
N VAL A 99 -2.63 4.77 -1.09
CA VAL A 99 -1.39 4.12 -0.68
C VAL A 99 -1.52 3.68 0.78
N LEU A 100 -1.27 2.39 1.01
CA LEU A 100 -1.06 1.82 2.32
C LEU A 100 0.43 1.53 2.50
N TRP A 101 1.06 2.22 3.44
CA TRP A 101 2.47 2.11 3.74
C TRP A 101 2.69 1.22 4.96
N VAL A 102 3.26 0.04 4.77
CA VAL A 102 3.42 -0.95 5.83
C VAL A 102 4.83 -0.86 6.40
N MET A 103 4.93 -0.70 7.71
CA MET A 103 6.18 -0.57 8.45
C MET A 103 6.21 -1.53 9.64
N ARG A 104 7.41 -1.87 10.09
CA ARG A 104 7.55 -2.62 11.35
C ARG A 104 7.19 -1.71 12.54
N ASN A 105 6.47 -2.26 13.51
CA ASN A 105 6.18 -1.53 14.75
C ASN A 105 7.49 -1.23 15.49
N PRO A 106 7.82 0.04 15.79
CA PRO A 106 9.01 0.36 16.56
C PRO A 106 8.89 -0.28 17.94
N THR A 107 9.92 -1.03 18.36
CA THR A 107 10.00 -1.45 19.77
C THR A 107 9.97 -0.23 20.67
N TRP A 108 9.25 -0.32 21.79
CA TRP A 108 8.73 0.79 22.62
C TRP A 108 9.74 1.83 23.16
N SER A 109 11.02 1.78 22.81
CA SER A 109 12.07 2.64 23.38
C SER A 109 12.74 3.62 22.42
N ARG A 110 12.37 3.68 21.13
CA ARG A 110 12.91 4.71 20.22
C ARG A 110 11.94 5.07 19.10
N ALA A 111 11.64 6.36 18.96
CA ALA A 111 11.11 6.88 17.71
C ALA A 111 12.17 6.64 16.63
N GLU A 112 11.82 5.90 15.59
CA GLU A 112 12.73 5.60 14.50
C GLU A 112 12.63 6.74 13.47
N PRO A 113 13.72 7.49 13.19
CA PRO A 113 13.68 8.62 12.26
C PRO A 113 13.17 8.26 10.86
N SER A 114 13.38 7.01 10.45
CA SER A 114 12.83 6.42 9.22
C SER A 114 11.32 6.57 9.10
N HIS A 115 10.58 6.41 10.19
CA HIS A 115 9.13 6.54 10.18
C HIS A 115 8.69 7.97 9.89
N ALA A 116 9.46 8.97 10.33
CA ALA A 116 9.18 10.36 10.03
C ALA A 116 9.37 10.69 8.54
N LEU A 117 10.23 9.96 7.82
CA LEU A 117 10.38 10.08 6.36
C LEU A 117 9.12 9.58 5.65
N ALA A 118 8.61 8.41 6.03
CA ALA A 118 7.36 7.87 5.48
C ALA A 118 6.17 8.81 5.75
N ASP A 119 6.06 9.34 6.96
CA ASP A 119 5.03 10.32 7.30
C ASP A 119 5.19 11.62 6.48
N GLY A 120 6.43 12.06 6.25
CA GLY A 120 6.74 13.22 5.42
C GLY A 120 6.29 13.02 3.97
N LEU A 121 6.64 11.87 3.40
CA LEU A 121 6.23 11.46 2.06
C LEU A 121 4.70 11.45 1.93
N GLY A 122 4.00 10.81 2.88
CA GLY A 122 2.55 10.76 2.89
C GLY A 122 1.90 12.14 2.99
N ARG A 123 2.43 13.03 3.85
CA ARG A 123 1.94 14.42 3.95
C ARG A 123 2.09 15.18 2.65
N VAL A 124 3.23 15.04 1.98
CA VAL A 124 3.47 15.70 0.68
C VAL A 124 2.46 15.19 -0.34
N LEU A 125 2.32 13.88 -0.51
CA LEU A 125 1.38 13.28 -1.46
C LEU A 125 -0.07 13.73 -1.25
N MET A 126 -0.53 13.77 0.01
CA MET A 126 -1.88 14.23 0.35
C MET A 126 -2.07 15.75 0.22
N SER A 127 -0.97 16.53 0.24
CA SER A 127 -1.02 17.98 0.05
C SER A 127 -0.99 18.39 -1.43
N GLU A 128 -0.42 17.55 -2.30
CA GLU A 128 -0.34 17.79 -3.74
C GLU A 128 -1.69 17.52 -4.44
N ASP A 129 -2.45 16.52 -3.97
CA ASP A 129 -3.79 16.20 -4.47
C ASP A 129 -4.68 15.77 -3.30
N LEU A 130 -5.85 16.41 -3.15
CA LEU A 130 -6.82 16.15 -2.08
C LEU A 130 -7.49 14.78 -2.21
N ASP A 131 -7.51 14.21 -3.42
CA ASP A 131 -8.02 12.87 -3.65
C ASP A 131 -7.05 11.80 -3.14
N ASN A 132 -5.76 12.13 -3.00
CA ASN A 132 -4.78 11.18 -2.49
C ASN A 132 -5.09 10.79 -1.04
N LYS A 133 -4.97 9.50 -0.76
CA LYS A 133 -5.06 8.93 0.58
C LYS A 133 -3.79 8.14 0.86
N PHE A 134 -3.14 8.49 1.96
CA PHE A 134 -1.95 7.80 2.43
C PHE A 134 -2.19 7.35 3.88
N ALA A 135 -2.09 6.05 4.12
CA ALA A 135 -2.24 5.47 5.44
C ALA A 135 -1.00 4.66 5.81
N THR A 136 -0.59 4.74 7.06
CA THR A 136 0.52 3.96 7.60
C THR A 136 -0.02 2.81 8.45
N LEU A 137 0.48 1.59 8.24
CA LEU A 137 0.16 0.41 9.04
C LEU A 137 1.44 -0.14 9.70
N TYR A 138 1.42 -0.24 11.02
CA TYR A 138 2.50 -0.85 11.79
C TYR A 138 2.18 -2.32 12.08
N ILE A 139 3.08 -3.22 11.67
CA ILE A 139 2.96 -4.66 11.94
C ILE A 139 3.92 -5.09 13.04
N SER A 140 3.42 -5.90 13.97
CA SER A 140 4.22 -6.50 15.03
C SER A 140 4.64 -7.92 14.63
N MET A 141 5.94 -8.18 14.59
CA MET A 141 6.51 -9.50 14.36
C MET A 141 6.64 -10.27 15.68
N VAL A 142 5.58 -10.32 16.50
CA VAL A 142 5.57 -11.27 17.61
C VAL A 142 5.29 -12.64 17.01
N GLY A 143 6.33 -13.48 16.97
CA GLY A 143 6.20 -14.87 16.55
C GLY A 143 5.04 -15.51 17.29
N THR A 144 4.13 -16.15 16.56
CA THR A 144 3.05 -16.96 17.10
C THR A 144 3.63 -18.21 17.76
N ALA A 145 4.35 -18.03 18.87
CA ALA A 145 4.54 -19.06 19.87
C ALA A 145 3.19 -19.26 20.55
N MET A 146 2.28 -19.99 19.89
CA MET A 146 1.12 -20.56 20.55
C MET A 146 1.63 -21.43 21.70
N ARG A 147 1.53 -20.87 22.91
CA ARG A 147 1.71 -21.54 24.19
C ARG A 147 0.61 -22.60 24.32
N ARG A 148 0.82 -23.79 23.75
CA ARG A 148 0.05 -24.97 24.14
C ARG A 148 0.43 -25.28 25.58
N LYS A 149 -0.47 -24.96 26.52
CA LYS A 149 -0.38 -25.53 27.87
C LYS A 149 -0.47 -27.05 27.73
N PRO A 150 0.44 -27.83 28.35
CA PRO A 150 0.18 -29.26 28.51
C PRO A 150 -1.04 -29.43 29.42
N GLN A 151 -2.05 -30.15 28.95
CA GLN A 151 -3.07 -30.75 29.82
C GLN A 151 -2.38 -31.89 30.58
N SER A 152 -2.28 -31.76 31.89
CA SER A 152 -2.07 -32.85 32.85
C SER A 152 -3.36 -33.07 33.60
#